data_AF-A0A969TLD6-F1
#
_entry.id   AF-A0A969TLD6-F1
#
_cell.length_a   1.000
_cell.length_b   1.000
_cell.length_c   1.000
_cell.angle_alpha   90.00
_cell.angle_beta   90.00
_cell.angle_gamma   90.00
#
_symmetry.space_group_name_H-M   'P 1'
#
loop_
_entity.id
_entity.type
_entity.pdbx_description
1 polymer ?
#
loop_
_entity_poly.entity_id
_entity_poly.type
_entity_poly.pdbx_seq_one_letter_code
_entity_poly.pdbx_strand_id
1 'polypeptide(L)'
;MKLLFDHNLSPRLVQLLADLHPNSQHVFSLGMEQANDQQIWDYAAQSDFIIVTRDSDYNDLSLIRGFPPKVIWIRRGNCSTQEMSIG
;
A
#
# COMPACT_ATOMS: atom_id res chain seq x y z
N MET A 1 -4.90 -4.62 -12.83
CA MET A 1 -4.72 -4.92 -11.38
C MET A 1 -5.07 -3.67 -10.60
N LYS A 2 -5.78 -3.79 -9.49
CA LYS A 2 -6.17 -2.63 -8.66
C LYS A 2 -5.26 -2.59 -7.44
N LEU A 3 -4.64 -1.44 -7.15
CA LEU A 3 -3.78 -1.29 -5.98
C LEU A 3 -4.53 -0.54 -4.90
N LEU A 4 -4.47 -1.02 -3.67
CA LEU A 4 -4.99 -0.35 -2.49
C LEU A 4 -3.84 0.14 -1.63
N PHE A 5 -3.66 1.46 -1.56
CA PHE A 5 -2.59 2.06 -0.77
C PHE A 5 -3.02 2.27 0.67
N ASP A 6 -2.18 1.83 1.61
CA ASP A 6 -2.37 2.03 3.04
C ASP A 6 -2.21 3.49 3.48
N HIS A 7 -2.58 3.75 4.73
CA HIS A 7 -2.47 5.07 5.35
C HIS A 7 -1.06 5.63 5.40
N ASN A 8 -0.06 4.75 5.46
CA ASN A 8 1.35 5.12 5.58
C ASN A 8 1.96 5.53 4.22
N LEU A 9 1.21 5.39 3.13
CA LEU A 9 1.60 5.81 1.80
C LEU A 9 0.98 7.16 1.46
N SER A 10 1.70 7.92 0.63
CA SER A 10 1.19 9.22 0.19
C SER A 10 0.12 9.02 -0.88
N PRO A 11 -1.04 9.71 -0.83
CA PRO A 11 -2.08 9.61 -1.85
C PRO A 11 -1.61 10.08 -3.23
N ARG A 12 -0.53 10.87 -3.30
CA ARG A 12 0.16 11.20 -4.55
C ARG A 12 0.63 9.99 -5.33
N LEU A 13 0.96 8.87 -4.66
CA LEU A 13 1.36 7.65 -5.34
C LEU A 13 0.22 7.09 -6.20
N VAL A 14 -1.04 7.22 -5.73
CA VAL A 14 -2.23 6.82 -6.47
C VAL A 14 -2.35 7.63 -7.75
N GLN A 15 -2.14 8.94 -7.67
CA GLN A 15 -2.18 9.83 -8.84
C GLN A 15 -1.03 9.54 -9.82
N LEU A 16 0.18 9.31 -9.33
CA LEU A 16 1.34 8.98 -10.17
C LEU A 16 1.18 7.64 -10.88
N LEU A 17 0.59 6.66 -10.19
CA LEU A 17 0.33 5.33 -10.74
C LEU A 17 -1.03 5.25 -11.46
N ALA A 18 -1.83 6.32 -11.48
CA ALA A 18 -3.12 6.31 -12.19
C ALA A 18 -2.95 6.06 -13.70
N ASP A 19 -1.82 6.50 -14.26
CA ASP A 19 -1.48 6.27 -15.68
C ASP A 19 -1.21 4.79 -15.99
N LEU A 20 -0.54 4.08 -15.07
CA LEU A 20 -0.18 2.66 -15.21
C LEU A 20 -1.26 1.70 -14.66
N HIS A 21 -1.95 2.14 -13.61
CA HIS A 21 -2.93 1.39 -12.84
C HIS A 21 -4.12 2.30 -12.45
N PRO A 22 -5.03 2.59 -13.39
CA PRO A 22 -6.10 3.59 -13.22
C PRO A 22 -7.15 3.23 -12.16
N ASN A 23 -7.23 1.97 -11.76
CA ASN A 23 -8.17 1.49 -10.73
C ASN A 23 -7.55 1.46 -9.32
N SER A 24 -6.38 2.07 -9.14
CA SER A 24 -5.74 2.14 -7.83
C SER A 24 -6.44 3.16 -6.94
N GLN A 25 -6.56 2.85 -5.66
CA GLN A 25 -7.25 3.67 -4.68
C GLN A 25 -6.45 3.76 -3.39
N HIS A 26 -6.66 4.83 -2.65
CA HIS A 26 -6.12 5.00 -1.32
C HIS A 26 -7.20 4.62 -0.29
N VAL A 27 -6.82 4.02 0.84
CA VAL A 27 -7.77 3.75 1.95
C VAL A 27 -8.55 5.01 2.37
N PHE A 28 -7.88 6.17 2.36
CA PHE A 28 -8.51 7.47 2.56
C PHE A 28 -9.61 7.80 1.52
N SER A 29 -9.35 7.55 0.23
CA SER A 29 -10.33 7.80 -0.84
C SER A 29 -11.55 6.90 -0.76
N LEU A 30 -11.41 5.73 -0.13
CA LEU A 30 -12.50 4.80 0.14
C LEU A 30 -13.31 5.17 1.39
N GLY A 31 -12.97 6.25 2.10
CA GLY A 31 -13.57 6.58 3.40
C GLY A 31 -13.23 5.56 4.49
N MET A 32 -12.21 4.72 4.26
CA MET A 32 -11.72 3.71 5.19
C MET A 32 -10.68 4.29 6.15
N GLU A 33 -10.84 5.58 6.50
CA GLU A 33 -9.83 6.26 7.29
C GLU A 33 -9.76 5.71 8.73
N GLN A 34 -10.90 5.26 9.24
CA GLN A 34 -11.08 4.62 10.56
C GLN A 34 -11.16 3.10 10.46
N ALA A 35 -10.97 2.54 9.27
CA ALA A 35 -11.03 1.10 9.09
C ALA A 35 -9.75 0.46 9.63
N ASN A 36 -9.91 -0.63 10.38
CA ASN A 36 -8.78 -1.41 10.88
C ASN A 36 -8.11 -2.19 9.74
N ASP A 37 -6.86 -2.64 9.94
CA ASP A 37 -6.11 -3.40 8.93
C ASP A 37 -6.84 -4.66 8.47
N GLN A 38 -7.60 -5.29 9.37
CA GLN A 38 -8.46 -6.44 9.01
C GLN A 38 -9.62 -6.07 8.08
N GLN A 39 -10.21 -4.89 8.23
CA GLN A 39 -11.30 -4.42 7.37
C GLN A 39 -10.77 -4.03 5.99
N ILE A 40 -9.61 -3.35 5.96
CA ILE A 40 -8.89 -3.03 4.73
C ILE A 40 -8.49 -4.32 4.00
N TRP A 41 -8.03 -5.32 4.75
CA TRP A 41 -7.72 -6.66 4.24
C TRP A 41 -8.92 -7.33 3.60
N ASP A 42 -10.03 -7.39 4.33
CA ASP A 42 -11.25 -8.06 3.87
C ASP A 42 -11.82 -7.36 2.62
N TYR A 43 -11.83 -6.03 2.61
CA TYR A 43 -12.23 -5.24 1.45
C TYR A 43 -11.35 -5.54 0.24
N ALA A 44 -10.03 -5.58 0.43
CA ALA A 44 -9.09 -5.87 -0.65
C ALA A 44 -9.26 -7.31 -1.17
N ALA A 45 -9.52 -8.28 -0.28
CA ALA A 45 -9.80 -9.67 -0.64
C ALA A 45 -11.08 -9.78 -1.48
N GLN A 46 -12.17 -9.13 -1.05
CA GLN A 46 -13.46 -9.18 -1.72
C GLN A 46 -13.46 -8.48 -3.08
N SER A 47 -12.71 -7.38 -3.20
CA SER A 47 -12.72 -6.53 -4.39
C SER A 47 -11.52 -6.74 -5.34
N ASP A 48 -10.73 -7.80 -5.08
CA ASP A 48 -9.52 -8.19 -5.83
C ASP A 48 -8.49 -7.05 -5.92
N PHE A 49 -8.31 -6.33 -4.81
CA PHE A 49 -7.24 -5.33 -4.69
C PHE A 49 -5.96 -5.98 -4.18
N ILE A 50 -4.85 -5.42 -4.63
CA ILE A 50 -3.52 -5.71 -4.11
C ILE A 50 -3.19 -4.62 -3.10
N ILE A 51 -2.97 -5.00 -1.85
CA ILE A 51 -2.61 -4.06 -0.79
C ILE A 51 -1.16 -3.64 -1.00
N VAL A 52 -0.93 -2.35 -1.08
CA VAL A 52 0.40 -1.76 -1.13
C VAL A 52 0.61 -1.02 0.17
N THR A 53 1.63 -1.41 0.91
CA THR A 53 1.89 -0.89 2.25
C THR A 53 3.39 -0.77 2.49
N ARG A 54 3.79 0.11 3.40
CA ARG A 54 5.15 0.13 3.95
C ARG A 54 5.25 -0.58 5.30
N ASP A 55 4.11 -0.92 5.88
CA ASP A 55 4.02 -1.55 7.17
C ASP A 55 4.28 -3.06 7.06
N SER A 56 4.97 -3.62 8.05
CA SER A 56 5.17 -5.06 8.15
C SER A 56 3.90 -5.78 8.60
N ASP A 57 2.98 -5.12 9.30
CA ASP A 57 1.76 -5.74 9.83
C ASP A 57 0.90 -6.40 8.73
N TYR A 58 0.82 -5.79 7.54
CA TYR A 58 0.12 -6.38 6.39
C TYR A 58 0.85 -7.60 5.81
N ASN A 59 2.18 -7.64 5.90
CA ASN A 59 2.94 -8.80 5.48
C ASN A 59 2.69 -9.98 6.44
N ASP A 60 2.70 -9.73 7.75
CA ASP A 60 2.33 -10.71 8.76
C ASP A 60 0.89 -11.20 8.58
N LEU A 61 -0.06 -10.29 8.32
CA LEU A 61 -1.44 -10.66 7.95
C LEU A 61 -1.49 -11.54 6.70
N SER A 62 -0.64 -11.29 5.70
CA SER A 62 -0.54 -12.13 4.50
C SER A 62 0.01 -13.52 4.78
N LEU A 63 0.95 -13.66 5.72
CA LEU A 63 1.44 -14.96 6.14
C LEU A 63 0.39 -15.73 6.93
N ILE A 64 -0.37 -15.04 7.80
CA ILE A 64 -1.36 -15.66 8.68
C ILE A 64 -2.63 -16.05 7.92
N ARG A 65 -3.17 -15.16 7.09
CA ARG A 65 -4.43 -15.36 6.35
C ARG A 65 -4.25 -16.00 4.98
N GLY A 66 -3.05 -15.91 4.40
CA GLY A 66 -2.77 -16.40 3.05
C GLY A 66 -3.37 -15.50 1.96
N PHE A 67 -3.33 -15.99 0.72
CA PHE A 67 -3.92 -15.32 -0.43
C PHE A 67 -5.37 -15.80 -0.65
N PRO A 68 -6.32 -14.93 -1.07
CA PRO A 68 -6.23 -13.47 -1.36
C PRO A 68 -6.48 -12.55 -0.15
N PRO A 69 -6.02 -11.27 -0.19
CA PRO A 69 -5.40 -10.49 -1.28
C PRO A 69 -3.87 -10.58 -1.35
N LYS A 70 -3.27 -10.09 -2.45
CA LYS A 70 -1.80 -9.95 -2.56
C LYS A 70 -1.34 -8.71 -1.81
N VAL A 71 -0.18 -8.80 -1.18
CA VAL A 71 0.47 -7.67 -0.49
C VAL A 71 1.78 -7.31 -1.19
N ILE A 72 1.94 -6.03 -1.51
CA ILE A 72 3.18 -5.43 -2.00
C ILE A 72 3.74 -4.59 -0.87
N TRP A 73 4.80 -5.10 -0.24
CA TRP A 73 5.54 -4.36 0.77
C TRP A 73 6.58 -3.46 0.12
N ILE A 74 6.35 -2.14 0.14
CA ILE A 74 7.30 -1.16 -0.36
C ILE A 74 8.33 -0.88 0.74
N ARG A 75 9.43 -1.63 0.70
CA ARG A 75 10.64 -1.28 1.45
C ARG A 75 11.39 -0.21 0.65
N ARG A 76 11.18 1.06 0.99
CA ARG A 76 12.12 2.09 0.54
C ARG A 76 13.40 1.84 1.33
N GLY A 77 14.42 1.24 0.69
CA GLY A 77 15.77 1.35 1.20
C GLY A 77 16.07 2.84 1.39
N ASN A 78 16.70 3.21 2.51
CA ASN A 78 17.17 4.56 2.72
C ASN A 78 17.79 5.08 1.42
N CYS A 79 17.11 6.00 0.72
CA CYS A 79 17.83 7.03 -0.01
C CYS A 79 18.49 7.86 1.09
N SER A 80 19.58 7.34 1.65
CA SER A 80 20.55 8.19 2.30
C SER A 80 20.91 9.22 1.24
N THR A 81 20.57 10.46 1.54
CA THR A 81 21.06 11.63 0.84
C THR A 81 22.55 11.41 0.62
N GLN A 82 22.95 11.03 -0.59
CA GLN A 82 24.34 11.13 -1.03
C GLN A 82 24.59 12.63 -1.23
N GLU A 83 24.64 13.38 -0.13
CA GLU A 83 25.31 14.67 -0.11
C GLU A 83 26.74 14.39 0.38
N MET A 84 27.55 13.82 -0.52
CA MET A 84 28.99 13.94 -0.42
C MET A 84 29.33 15.40 -0.78
N SER A 85 29.27 16.28 0.20
CA SER A 85 29.97 17.56 0.10
C SER A 85 31.43 17.30 0.46
N ILE A 86 32.27 17.18 -0.57
CA ILE A 86 33.72 17.34 -0.45
C ILE A 86 34.01 18.85 -0.36
N GLY A 87 34.52 19.27 0.79
CA GLY A 87 35.09 20.60 1.04
C GLY A 87 36.25 20.47 1.99
#